data_AF-A0A8W8JQD5-F1
#
_entry.id   AF-A0A8W8JQD5-F1
#
_cell.length_a   1.000
_cell.length_b   1.000
_cell.length_c   1.000
_cell.angle_alpha   90.00
_cell.angle_beta   90.00
_cell.angle_gamma   90.00
#
_symmetry.space_group_name_H-M   'P 1'
#
loop_
_entity.id
_entity.type
_entity.pdbx_description
1 polymer ?
#
loop_
_entity_poly.entity_id
_entity_poly.type
_entity_poly.pdbx_seq_one_letter_code
_entity_poly.pdbx_strand_id
1 'polypeptide(L)'
;IAGFVSAVSVNMSAHSVIRLLSALVLLSYAYGAISESKLCEHLLQMECTGKADIPVCGSDGQLYQNSCFFGQAVCKGLDKTLRPVASENCPS
;
A
#
# COMPACT_ATOMS: atom_id res chain seq x y z
N ILE A 1 20.04 -10.27 33.93
CA ILE A 1 19.10 -9.16 33.60
C ILE A 1 17.70 -9.73 33.37
N ALA A 2 17.01 -10.09 34.45
CA ALA A 2 15.60 -10.43 34.41
C ALA A 2 14.84 -9.12 34.62
N GLY A 3 14.30 -8.56 33.53
CA GLY A 3 13.53 -7.33 33.58
C GLY A 3 12.22 -7.58 34.33
N PHE A 4 12.02 -6.87 35.43
CA PHE A 4 10.76 -6.81 36.14
C PHE A 4 9.75 -6.11 35.22
N VAL A 5 8.94 -6.88 34.51
CA VAL A 5 7.67 -6.34 34.00
C VAL A 5 6.77 -6.25 35.21
N SER A 6 6.78 -5.11 35.89
CA SER A 6 5.81 -4.83 36.95
C SER A 6 4.42 -4.95 36.35
N ALA A 7 3.66 -5.96 36.79
CA ALA A 7 2.27 -6.09 36.44
C ALA A 7 1.50 -4.93 37.09
N VAL A 8 1.21 -3.88 36.32
CA VAL A 8 0.29 -2.83 36.75
C VAL A 8 -1.11 -3.43 36.79
N SER A 9 -1.59 -3.74 37.99
CA SER A 9 -2.98 -4.16 38.19
C SER A 9 -3.88 -2.91 38.16
N VAL A 10 -4.42 -2.62 36.98
CA VAL A 10 -5.48 -1.61 36.83
C VAL A 10 -6.82 -2.23 37.18
N ASN A 11 -7.44 -1.77 38.28
CA ASN A 11 -8.81 -2.12 38.62
C ASN A 11 -9.76 -1.25 37.78
N MET A 12 -10.09 -1.73 36.58
CA MET A 12 -10.85 -0.98 35.59
C MET A 12 -12.19 -1.67 35.34
N SER A 13 -13.30 -0.93 35.44
CA SER A 13 -14.64 -1.45 35.12
C SER A 13 -14.66 -2.06 33.72
N ALA A 14 -15.38 -3.17 33.54
CA ALA A 14 -15.48 -3.89 32.27
C ALA A 14 -15.85 -2.96 31.08
N HIS A 15 -16.70 -1.96 31.33
CA HIS A 15 -17.07 -0.95 30.34
C HIS A 15 -15.88 -0.12 29.83
N SER A 16 -14.99 0.29 30.73
CA SER A 16 -13.79 1.06 30.41
C SER A 16 -12.78 0.23 29.62
N VAL A 17 -12.64 -1.06 29.95
CA VAL A 17 -11.79 -2.01 29.20
C VAL A 17 -12.34 -2.21 27.79
N ILE A 18 -13.65 -2.40 27.62
CA ILE A 18 -14.30 -2.54 26.32
C ILE A 18 -14.11 -1.29 25.46
N ARG A 19 -14.22 -0.09 26.03
CA ARG A 19 -13.98 1.17 25.30
C ARG A 19 -12.55 1.27 24.78
N LEU A 20 -11.57 0.94 25.62
CA LEU A 20 -10.15 0.94 25.21
C LEU A 20 -9.88 -0.07 24.10
N LEU A 21 -10.38 -1.31 24.24
CA LEU A 21 -10.21 -2.34 23.20
C LEU A 21 -10.91 -1.95 21.89
N SER A 22 -12.13 -1.40 21.95
CA SER A 22 -12.85 -0.94 20.77
C SER A 22 -12.11 0.20 20.06
N ALA A 23 -11.51 1.14 20.80
CA ALA A 23 -10.72 2.22 20.22
C ALA A 23 -9.46 1.70 19.51
N LEU A 24 -8.77 0.72 20.10
CA LEU A 24 -7.60 0.09 19.48
C LEU A 24 -7.97 -0.67 18.19
N VAL A 25 -9.11 -1.36 18.17
CA VAL A 25 -9.62 -2.03 16.97
C VAL A 25 -9.94 -1.01 15.87
N LEU A 26 -10.64 0.08 16.19
CA LEU A 26 -10.95 1.14 15.23
C LEU A 26 -9.68 1.81 14.67
N LEU A 27 -8.67 2.04 15.51
CA LEU A 27 -7.38 2.59 15.08
C LEU A 27 -6.62 1.62 14.16
N SER A 28 -6.64 0.32 14.45
CA SER A 28 -6.02 -0.69 13.57
C SER A 28 -6.70 -0.77 12.20
N TYR A 29 -8.04 -0.68 12.14
CA TYR A 29 -8.79 -0.64 10.90
C TYR A 29 -8.55 0.66 10.11
N ALA A 30 -8.52 1.80 10.80
CA ALA A 30 -8.15 3.08 10.19
C ALA A 30 -6.73 3.00 9.60
N TYR A 31 -5.74 2.46 10.33
CA TYR A 31 -4.40 2.24 9.80
C TYR A 31 -4.35 1.28 8.60
N GLY A 32 -5.16 0.21 8.63
CA GLY A 32 -5.28 -0.74 7.51
C GLY A 32 -5.83 -0.11 6.22
N ALA A 33 -6.67 0.93 6.33
CA ALA A 33 -7.22 1.65 5.19
C ALA A 33 -6.30 2.74 4.61
N ILE A 34 -5.18 3.06 5.27
CA ILE A 34 -4.31 4.20 4.92
C ILE A 34 -3.03 3.78 4.15
N SER A 35 -2.71 2.49 4.06
CA SER A 35 -1.39 2.03 3.55
C SER A 35 -1.24 1.99 2.03
N GLU A 36 -2.27 1.65 1.25
CA GLU A 36 -2.15 1.55 -0.23
C GLU A 36 -2.27 2.91 -0.93
N SER A 37 -3.07 3.83 -0.40
CA SER A 37 -3.41 5.10 -1.05
C SER A 37 -2.27 6.12 -0.98
N LYS A 38 -1.50 6.16 0.12
CA LYS A 38 -0.45 7.17 0.32
C LYS A 38 0.79 6.96 -0.56
N LEU A 39 1.11 5.70 -0.88
CA LEU A 39 2.19 5.38 -1.81
C LEU A 39 1.83 5.82 -3.23
N CYS A 40 0.59 5.59 -3.64
CA CYS A 40 0.11 6.01 -4.95
C CYS A 40 0.01 7.52 -5.11
N GLU A 41 -0.40 8.26 -4.07
CA GLU A 41 -0.35 9.72 -4.08
C GLU A 41 1.06 10.23 -4.41
N HIS A 42 2.09 9.65 -3.79
CA HIS A 42 3.47 10.07 -4.01
C HIS A 42 3.98 9.68 -5.42
N LEU A 43 3.65 8.47 -5.90
CA LEU A 43 4.04 8.01 -7.24
C LEU A 43 3.42 8.85 -8.36
N LEU A 44 2.20 9.35 -8.16
CA LEU A 44 1.52 10.21 -9.14
C LEU A 44 2.10 11.63 -9.20
N GLN A 45 2.82 12.07 -8.15
CA GLN A 45 3.47 13.38 -8.10
C GLN A 45 4.92 13.38 -8.61
N MET A 46 5.48 12.20 -8.89
CA MET A 46 6.88 12.09 -9.30
C MET A 46 7.06 12.17 -10.81
N GLU A 47 8.25 12.60 -11.24
CA GLU A 47 8.62 12.65 -12.65
C GLU A 47 9.37 11.38 -13.09
N CYS A 48 8.86 10.70 -14.13
CA CYS A 48 9.38 9.41 -14.59
C CYS A 48 10.46 9.51 -15.67
N THR A 49 10.69 10.70 -16.24
CA THR A 49 11.56 10.93 -17.41
C THR A 49 13.04 10.64 -17.16
N GLY A 50 13.50 10.67 -15.90
CA GLY A 50 14.90 10.39 -15.52
C GLY A 50 15.19 8.95 -15.13
N LYS A 51 14.30 8.00 -15.42
CA LYS A 51 14.45 6.58 -15.09
C LYS A 51 14.92 5.78 -16.31
N ALA A 52 15.53 4.62 -16.07
CA ALA A 52 15.94 3.73 -17.15
C ALA A 52 14.74 3.31 -18.00
N ASP A 53 14.86 3.45 -19.32
CA ASP A 53 13.86 3.06 -20.32
C ASP A 53 13.82 1.54 -20.53
N ILE A 54 13.57 0.81 -19.44
CA ILE A 54 13.35 -0.65 -19.48
C ILE A 54 11.84 -0.86 -19.55
N PRO A 55 11.29 -1.24 -20.71
CA PRO A 55 9.86 -1.30 -20.91
C PRO A 55 9.21 -2.41 -20.07
N VAL A 56 7.96 -2.19 -19.67
CA VAL A 56 7.14 -3.14 -18.92
C VAL A 56 5.87 -3.40 -19.72
N CYS A 57 5.58 -4.67 -20.02
CA CYS A 57 4.32 -5.06 -20.65
C CYS A 57 3.24 -5.25 -19.58
N GLY A 58 2.12 -4.55 -19.70
CA GLY A 58 0.96 -4.69 -18.82
C GLY A 58 -0.03 -5.74 -19.31
N SER A 59 -0.82 -6.30 -18.38
CA SER A 59 -1.91 -7.23 -18.69
C SER A 59 -3.06 -6.62 -19.49
N ASP A 60 -3.08 -5.30 -19.60
CA ASP A 60 -3.95 -4.51 -20.47
C ASP A 60 -3.44 -4.46 -21.93
N GLY A 61 -2.33 -5.14 -22.23
CA GLY A 61 -1.70 -5.16 -23.54
C GLY A 61 -0.93 -3.88 -23.89
N GLN A 62 -0.73 -2.97 -22.92
CA GLN A 62 0.02 -1.74 -23.12
C GLN A 62 1.48 -1.91 -22.73
N LEU A 63 2.38 -1.37 -23.55
CA LEU A 63 3.80 -1.28 -23.25
C LEU A 63 4.09 0.05 -22.54
N TYR A 64 4.58 -0.03 -21.31
CA TYR A 64 4.96 1.11 -20.50
C TYR A 64 6.45 1.37 -20.66
N GLN A 65 6.84 2.61 -20.93
CA GLN A 65 8.23 3.00 -21.21
C GLN A 65 9.22 2.59 -20.10
N ASN A 66 8.78 2.64 -18.85
CA ASN A 66 9.53 2.14 -17.71
C ASN A 66 8.63 1.77 -16.53
N SER A 67 9.23 1.19 -15.48
CA SER A 67 8.53 0.79 -14.26
C SER A 67 7.84 1.94 -13.52
N CYS A 68 8.32 3.18 -13.66
CA CYS A 68 7.68 4.35 -13.07
C CYS A 68 6.34 4.65 -13.74
N PHE A 69 6.31 4.69 -15.08
CA PHE A 69 5.06 4.88 -15.83
C PHE A 69 4.06 3.73 -15.60
N PHE A 70 4.55 2.49 -15.53
CA PHE A 70 3.72 1.34 -15.15
C PHE A 70 3.11 1.52 -13.74
N GLY A 71 3.93 1.90 -12.75
CA GLY A 71 3.47 2.15 -11.38
C GLY A 71 2.44 3.29 -11.29
N GLN A 72 2.60 4.35 -12.07
CA GLN A 72 1.59 5.41 -12.16
C GLN A 72 0.28 4.91 -12.76
N ALA A 73 0.32 4.04 -13.76
CA ALA A 73 -0.87 3.46 -14.35
C ALA A 73 -1.63 2.55 -13.37
N VAL A 74 -0.90 1.73 -12.61
CA VAL A 74 -1.46 0.94 -11.49
C VAL A 74 -2.13 1.86 -10.48
N CYS A 75 -1.47 2.95 -10.08
CA CYS A 75 -1.98 3.90 -9.10
C CYS A 75 -3.15 4.76 -9.57
N LYS A 76 -3.29 4.99 -10.88
CA LYS A 76 -4.49 5.64 -11.45
C LYS A 76 -5.72 4.76 -11.32
N GLY A 77 -5.56 3.45 -11.05
CA GLY A 77 -6.66 2.54 -10.76
C GLY A 77 -7.64 2.35 -11.91
N LEU A 78 -7.24 2.66 -13.15
CA LEU A 78 -8.05 2.45 -14.35
C LEU A 78 -8.37 0.96 -14.55
N ASP A 79 -7.45 0.08 -14.15
CA ASP A 79 -7.62 -1.36 -14.09
C ASP A 79 -6.97 -1.92 -12.82
N LYS A 80 -7.79 -2.51 -11.93
CA LYS A 80 -7.32 -3.15 -10.68
C LYS A 80 -6.58 -4.47 -10.91
N THR A 81 -6.65 -5.00 -12.14
CA THR A 81 -5.98 -6.24 -12.52
C THR A 81 -4.67 -6.00 -13.26
N LEU A 82 -4.31 -4.71 -13.48
CA LEU A 82 -3.09 -4.32 -14.18
C LEU A 82 -1.87 -4.89 -13.46
N ARG A 83 -1.21 -5.82 -14.13
CA ARG A 83 -0.02 -6.51 -13.65
C ARG A 83 1.00 -6.65 -14.77
N PRO A 84 2.30 -6.73 -14.45
CA PRO A 84 3.30 -7.01 -15.45
C PRO A 84 3.07 -8.41 -16.04
N VAL A 85 3.18 -8.52 -17.36
CA VAL A 85 3.13 -9.79 -18.10
C VAL A 85 4.37 -9.90 -18.98
N ALA A 86 4.56 -11.09 -19.56
CA ALA A 86 5.72 -11.35 -20.40
C ALA A 86 5.67 -10.53 -21.69
N SER A 87 6.83 -10.08 -22.17
CA SER A 87 6.96 -9.08 -23.24
C SER A 87 6.30 -9.49 -24.55
N GLU A 88 6.19 -10.79 -24.82
CA GLU A 88 5.54 -11.35 -26.01
C GLU A 88 4.03 -11.06 -26.09
N ASN A 89 3.41 -10.62 -24.99
CA ASN A 89 1.99 -10.31 -24.92
C ASN A 89 1.67 -8.84 -25.27
N CYS A 90 2.68 -8.00 -25.54
CA CYS A 90 2.48 -6.61 -25.97
C CYS A 90 2.94 -6.43 -27.42
N PRO A 91 2.19 -5.66 -28.23
CA PRO A 91 2.66 -5.25 -29.55
C PRO A 91 3.90 -4.35 -29.39
N SER A 92 4.97 -4.71 -30.10
CA SER A 92 6.24 -3.97 -30.19
C SER A 92 6.11 -2.68 -30.98
#